data_AF-A0A1H3RSH7-F1
#
_entry.id   AF-A0A1H3RSH7-F1
#
_cell.length_a   1.000
_cell.length_b   1.000
_cell.length_c   1.000
_cell.angle_alpha   90.00
_cell.angle_beta   90.00
_cell.angle_gamma   90.00
#
_symmetry.space_group_name_H-M   'P 1'
#
loop_
_entity.id
_entity.type
_entity.pdbx_description
1 polymer ?
#
loop_
_entity_poly.entity_id
_entity_poly.type
_entity_poly.pdbx_seq_one_letter_code
_entity_poly.pdbx_strand_id
1 'polypeptide(L)'
;MHRTTDVLRQATAIADGTFYAGYLRFPYRAGQRDRGERHQLGVLVPPGARRQSGEHDSAQTECLLLPVPDATLRIRLRFLQAQSRGVELADADGRYRPVPSAWVAGTRFAGWDEAVEREVDVALPVAELPRGVRRVPFTVPGGQETETLSARRPTARLVRRRWPISGALEVGAHRLDGPHGALRLRVEVHNDLPWRDYEAPRDAVLRRALLGTHVVLVVTAGRFLSMLDPPAWAGPAARDCVNVRAWPVLVGDPRRADAILSAPSALSDYPACAPRPLVAAEPPRGLVVAATTPAGETLRDRVDAAPPRGRDDCEPDRAGGAAGPAPE
;
A
#
# COMPACT_ATOMS: atom_id res chain seq x y z
N MET A 1 18.89 6.60 -13.21
CA MET A 1 18.35 5.65 -12.21
C MET A 1 18.07 6.33 -10.88
N HIS A 2 19.04 6.99 -10.23
CA HIS A 2 18.87 7.65 -8.91
C HIS A 2 17.59 8.50 -8.76
N ARG A 3 17.27 9.32 -9.77
CA ARG A 3 16.09 10.21 -9.79
C ARG A 3 14.73 9.50 -9.71
N THR A 4 14.56 8.43 -10.48
CA THR A 4 13.31 7.64 -10.44
C THR A 4 13.17 6.94 -9.09
N THR A 5 14.28 6.49 -8.52
CA THR A 5 14.32 5.90 -7.18
C THR A 5 13.86 6.89 -6.11
N ASP A 6 14.21 8.17 -6.22
CA ASP A 6 13.78 9.19 -5.26
C ASP A 6 12.27 9.42 -5.27
N VAL A 7 11.68 9.59 -6.45
CA VAL A 7 10.23 9.80 -6.59
C VAL A 7 9.44 8.58 -6.14
N LEU A 8 9.90 7.37 -6.48
CA LEU A 8 9.28 6.14 -6.02
C LEU A 8 9.34 6.02 -4.49
N ARG A 9 10.45 6.43 -3.86
CA ARG A 9 10.58 6.45 -2.40
C ARG A 9 9.63 7.46 -1.75
N GLN A 10 9.47 8.64 -2.34
CA GLN A 10 8.52 9.64 -1.85
C GLN A 10 7.07 9.16 -1.95
N ALA A 11 6.68 8.62 -3.12
CA ALA A 11 5.35 8.05 -3.33
C ALA A 11 5.07 6.89 -2.36
N THR A 12 6.09 6.07 -2.09
CA THR A 12 6.06 5.01 -1.08
C THR A 12 5.78 5.57 0.31
N ALA A 13 6.53 6.58 0.75
CA ALA A 13 6.34 7.16 2.07
C ALA A 13 4.94 7.77 2.27
N ILE A 14 4.39 8.42 1.23
CA ILE A 14 3.00 8.91 1.22
C ILE A 14 2.03 7.73 1.38
N ALA A 15 2.17 6.70 0.53
CA ALA A 15 1.28 5.55 0.53
C ALA A 15 1.31 4.76 1.84
N ASP A 16 2.48 4.56 2.43
CA ASP A 16 2.63 3.82 3.67
C ASP A 16 2.02 4.59 4.85
N GLY A 17 2.21 5.92 4.87
CA GLY A 17 1.64 6.80 5.88
C GLY A 17 0.12 6.97 5.79
N THR A 18 -0.47 6.82 4.60
CA THR A 18 -1.90 7.09 4.34
C THR A 18 -2.73 5.83 4.09
N PHE A 19 -2.28 4.93 3.23
CA PHE A 19 -3.07 3.79 2.75
C PHE A 19 -2.85 2.53 3.59
N TYR A 20 -1.62 2.29 4.03
CA TYR A 20 -1.28 1.10 4.84
C TYR A 20 -1.52 1.30 6.34
N ALA A 21 -1.75 2.54 6.77
CA ALA A 21 -2.03 2.89 8.15
C ALA A 21 -3.11 2.02 8.80
N GLY A 22 -4.23 1.78 8.11
CA GLY A 22 -5.33 0.97 8.62
C GLY A 22 -4.98 -0.51 8.76
N TYR A 23 -4.12 -1.05 7.90
CA TYR A 23 -3.69 -2.45 7.93
C TYR A 23 -2.65 -2.72 9.01
N LEU A 24 -1.71 -1.78 9.20
CA LEU A 24 -0.64 -1.89 10.19
C LEU A 24 -1.10 -1.54 11.61
N ARG A 25 -2.10 -0.66 11.76
CA ARG A 25 -2.60 -0.23 13.09
C ARG A 25 -3.56 -1.22 13.74
N PHE A 26 -4.23 -2.06 12.96
CA PHE A 26 -5.24 -2.99 13.47
C PHE A 26 -5.04 -4.40 12.88
N PRO A 27 -4.02 -5.18 13.30
CA PRO A 27 -3.87 -6.55 12.85
C PRO A 27 -5.08 -7.41 13.26
N TYR A 28 -5.51 -8.31 12.37
CA TYR A 28 -6.63 -9.20 12.65
C TYR A 28 -6.23 -10.19 13.76
N ARG A 29 -7.05 -10.34 14.81
CA ARG A 29 -6.83 -11.40 15.82
C ARG A 29 -7.57 -12.64 15.38
N ALA A 30 -6.86 -13.76 15.27
CA ALA A 30 -7.48 -15.05 15.00
C ALA A 30 -8.57 -15.34 16.05
N GLY A 31 -9.83 -15.47 15.60
CA GLY A 31 -10.97 -15.83 16.45
C GLY A 31 -11.82 -14.67 16.98
N GLN A 32 -11.51 -13.40 16.69
CA GLN A 32 -12.44 -12.30 16.98
C GLN A 32 -13.25 -11.94 15.74
N ARG A 33 -14.59 -12.03 15.85
CA ARG A 33 -15.51 -11.34 14.92
C ARG A 33 -15.37 -9.85 15.20
N ASP A 34 -14.73 -9.12 14.29
CA ASP A 34 -14.79 -7.67 14.39
C ASP A 34 -16.22 -7.20 14.07
N ARG A 35 -16.76 -6.34 14.93
CA ARG A 35 -18.08 -5.71 14.78
C ARG A 35 -17.99 -4.31 14.14
N GLY A 36 -16.80 -3.85 13.76
CA GLY A 36 -16.59 -2.54 13.15
C GLY A 36 -16.33 -2.61 11.65
N GLU A 37 -17.07 -1.82 10.86
CA GLU A 37 -16.77 -1.51 9.47
C GLU A 37 -15.37 -0.86 9.37
N ARG A 38 -14.38 -1.67 9.02
CA ARG A 38 -13.04 -1.19 8.73
C ARG A 38 -13.04 -0.51 7.37
N HIS A 39 -12.71 0.77 7.34
CA HIS A 39 -12.44 1.52 6.11
C HIS A 39 -11.11 1.07 5.51
N GLN A 40 -11.11 -0.11 4.87
CA GLN A 40 -9.99 -0.61 4.08
C GLN A 40 -10.04 0.05 2.70
N LEU A 41 -9.03 0.82 2.36
CA LEU A 41 -8.92 1.47 1.06
C LEU A 41 -8.24 0.52 0.06
N GLY A 42 -8.60 0.65 -1.22
CA GLY A 42 -7.92 0.00 -2.33
C GLY A 42 -7.96 -1.53 -2.31
N VAL A 43 -9.03 -2.14 -1.79
CA VAL A 43 -9.19 -3.61 -1.79
C VAL A 43 -9.68 -4.08 -3.15
N LEU A 44 -8.90 -4.94 -3.82
CA LEU A 44 -9.30 -5.64 -5.04
C LEU A 44 -9.44 -7.15 -4.80
N VAL A 45 -10.67 -7.64 -4.69
CA VAL A 45 -11.00 -9.04 -4.43
C VAL A 45 -11.06 -9.86 -5.73
N PRO A 46 -10.98 -11.19 -5.65
CA PRO A 46 -11.31 -12.05 -6.78
C PRO A 46 -12.68 -11.73 -7.41
N PRO A 47 -12.88 -11.81 -8.74
CA PRO A 47 -14.13 -11.42 -9.40
C PRO A 47 -15.36 -12.17 -8.88
N GLY A 48 -15.20 -13.47 -8.58
CA GLY A 48 -16.26 -14.30 -8.00
C GLY A 48 -16.68 -13.89 -6.58
N ALA A 49 -15.87 -13.09 -5.88
CA ALA A 49 -16.11 -12.66 -4.50
C ALA A 49 -16.71 -11.24 -4.37
N ARG A 50 -16.94 -10.52 -5.48
CA ARG A 50 -17.46 -9.13 -5.42
C ARG A 50 -18.78 -9.03 -4.68
N ARG A 51 -19.74 -9.90 -5.02
CA ARG A 51 -21.07 -9.90 -4.43
C ARG A 51 -21.05 -10.22 -2.94
N GLN A 52 -20.25 -11.21 -2.52
CA GLN A 52 -20.20 -11.64 -1.11
C GLN A 52 -19.41 -10.67 -0.22
N SER A 53 -18.45 -9.93 -0.78
CA SER A 53 -17.60 -9.01 -0.02
C SER A 53 -18.04 -7.55 -0.07
N GLY A 54 -18.81 -7.16 -1.09
CA GLY A 54 -19.11 -5.75 -1.38
C GLY A 54 -17.95 -4.98 -2.03
N GLU A 55 -16.85 -5.66 -2.33
CA GLU A 55 -15.62 -5.06 -2.88
C GLU A 55 -15.57 -5.20 -4.42
N HIS A 56 -14.56 -4.56 -5.02
CA HIS A 56 -14.33 -4.58 -6.46
C HIS A 56 -13.19 -5.53 -6.83
N ASP A 57 -13.16 -5.97 -8.09
CA ASP A 57 -12.08 -6.79 -8.64
C ASP A 57 -11.06 -5.98 -9.44
N SER A 58 -11.34 -4.71 -9.69
CA SER A 58 -10.48 -3.82 -10.46
C SER A 58 -10.51 -2.37 -9.99
N ALA A 59 -9.45 -1.63 -10.31
CA ALA A 59 -9.35 -0.18 -10.20
C ALA A 59 -8.82 0.40 -11.51
N GLN A 60 -9.28 1.60 -11.88
CA GLN A 60 -8.92 2.26 -13.13
C GLN A 60 -8.43 3.67 -12.86
N THR A 61 -7.27 3.99 -13.44
CA THR A 61 -6.67 5.32 -13.44
C THR A 61 -6.62 5.88 -14.86
N GLU A 62 -7.17 7.06 -15.06
CA GLU A 62 -6.97 7.87 -16.26
C GLU A 62 -6.30 9.20 -15.91
N CYS A 63 -5.25 9.55 -16.66
CA CYS A 63 -4.50 10.79 -16.47
C CYS A 63 -3.93 11.31 -17.80
N LEU A 64 -3.55 12.58 -17.82
CA LEU A 64 -3.05 13.24 -19.02
C LEU A 64 -1.52 13.34 -19.00
N LEU A 65 -0.89 13.03 -20.13
CA LEU A 65 0.55 13.07 -20.34
C LEU A 65 0.87 13.93 -21.57
N LEU A 66 1.83 14.84 -21.43
CA LEU A 66 2.56 15.46 -22.53
C LEU A 66 3.84 14.65 -22.78
N PRO A 67 3.85 13.77 -23.80
CA PRO A 67 5.00 12.90 -24.04
C PRO A 67 6.11 13.65 -24.79
N VAL A 68 7.33 13.14 -24.64
CA VAL A 68 8.47 13.46 -25.51
C VAL A 68 8.79 12.21 -26.34
N PRO A 69 9.36 12.33 -27.56
CA PRO A 69 9.84 11.17 -28.30
C PRO A 69 10.71 10.25 -27.43
N ASP A 70 10.59 8.94 -27.65
CA ASP A 70 11.33 7.88 -26.94
C ASP A 70 11.11 7.81 -25.41
N ALA A 71 10.09 8.50 -24.90
CA ALA A 71 9.67 8.39 -23.51
C ALA A 71 9.24 6.95 -23.15
N THR A 72 9.63 6.51 -21.96
CA THR A 72 9.19 5.26 -21.34
C THR A 72 8.30 5.58 -20.14
N LEU A 73 7.13 4.95 -20.08
CA LEU A 73 6.27 4.93 -18.92
C LEU A 73 6.70 3.78 -18.01
N ARG A 74 7.11 4.10 -16.80
CA ARG A 74 7.33 3.14 -15.72
C ARG A 74 6.11 3.13 -14.81
N ILE A 75 5.63 1.94 -14.50
CA ILE A 75 4.45 1.70 -13.68
C ILE A 75 4.90 0.81 -12.54
N ARG A 76 4.65 1.25 -11.32
CA ARG A 76 4.82 0.44 -10.12
C ARG A 76 3.46 0.24 -9.47
N LEU A 77 2.97 -0.98 -9.54
CA LEU A 77 1.82 -1.43 -8.76
C LEU A 77 2.32 -1.84 -7.38
N ARG A 78 1.69 -1.33 -6.32
CA ARG A 78 1.94 -1.72 -4.93
C ARG A 78 0.66 -2.16 -4.24
N PHE A 79 0.75 -3.22 -3.45
CA PHE A 79 -0.34 -3.72 -2.63
C PHE A 79 0.21 -4.60 -1.51
N LEU A 80 -0.63 -4.85 -0.52
CA LEU A 80 -0.37 -5.78 0.56
C LEU A 80 -0.97 -7.16 0.24
N GLN A 81 -0.17 -8.20 0.42
CA GLN A 81 -0.62 -9.59 0.45
C GLN A 81 -0.85 -10.00 1.92
N ALA A 82 -2.05 -10.48 2.24
CA ALA A 82 -2.34 -10.96 3.59
C ALA A 82 -1.48 -12.17 3.97
N GLN A 83 -1.07 -12.20 5.24
CA GLN A 83 -0.30 -13.28 5.83
C GLN A 83 -0.90 -13.64 7.19
N SER A 84 -1.34 -14.88 7.41
CA SER A 84 -1.72 -15.30 8.76
C SER A 84 -0.48 -15.77 9.52
N ARG A 85 -0.29 -15.29 10.74
CA ARG A 85 0.71 -15.81 11.67
C ARG A 85 0.00 -16.58 12.77
N GLY A 86 0.26 -17.88 12.84
CA GLY A 86 -0.23 -18.78 13.89
C GLY A 86 0.90 -19.22 14.82
N VAL A 87 0.50 -19.68 16.02
CA VAL A 87 1.40 -20.34 16.98
C VAL A 87 0.98 -21.80 17.04
N GLU A 88 1.94 -22.71 16.99
CA GLU A 88 1.68 -24.13 17.16
C GLU A 88 2.54 -24.71 18.28
N LEU A 89 1.97 -25.63 19.06
CA LEU A 89 2.65 -26.41 20.09
C LEU A 89 2.68 -27.87 19.68
N ALA A 90 3.80 -28.55 19.94
CA ALA A 90 3.86 -30.00 19.81
C ALA A 90 3.14 -30.66 20.99
N ASP A 91 2.26 -31.63 20.70
CA ASP A 91 1.62 -32.48 21.71
C ASP A 91 2.59 -33.54 22.26
N ALA A 92 2.09 -34.45 23.10
CA ALA A 92 2.89 -35.52 23.71
C ALA A 92 3.59 -36.38 22.64
N ASP A 93 2.93 -36.60 21.50
CA ASP A 93 3.36 -37.41 20.37
C ASP A 93 4.24 -36.63 19.37
N GLY A 94 4.54 -35.36 19.67
CA GLY A 94 5.35 -34.49 18.81
C GLY A 94 4.60 -33.89 17.63
N ARG A 95 3.28 -34.02 17.55
CA ARG A 95 2.47 -33.41 16.47
C ARG A 95 2.16 -31.96 16.83
N TYR A 96 2.42 -31.05 15.89
CA TYR A 96 2.12 -29.63 16.08
C TYR A 96 0.63 -29.36 15.91
N ARG A 97 0.05 -28.62 16.87
CA ARG A 97 -1.35 -28.18 16.85
C ARG A 97 -1.42 -26.67 17.03
N PRO A 98 -2.30 -25.97 16.28
CA PRO A 98 -2.50 -24.54 16.43
C PRO A 98 -3.08 -24.21 17.81
N VAL A 99 -2.54 -23.16 18.42
CA VAL A 99 -3.03 -22.59 19.69
C VAL A 99 -3.19 -21.07 19.55
N PRO A 100 -4.14 -20.44 20.28
CA PRO A 100 -4.30 -18.98 20.22
C PRO A 100 -3.06 -18.21 20.67
N SER A 101 -2.36 -18.73 21.68
CA SER A 101 -1.08 -18.21 22.15
C SER A 101 -0.28 -19.25 22.94
N ALA A 102 1.04 -19.09 22.99
CA ALA A 102 1.95 -19.88 23.82
C ALA A 102 2.95 -19.00 24.57
N TRP A 103 3.39 -19.44 25.74
CA TRP A 103 4.50 -18.84 26.47
C TRP A 103 5.78 -19.64 26.22
N VAL A 104 6.84 -18.97 25.79
CA VAL A 104 8.14 -19.57 25.49
C VAL A 104 9.22 -18.69 26.12
N ALA A 105 10.02 -19.25 27.02
CA ALA A 105 11.10 -18.54 27.74
C ALA A 105 10.65 -17.18 28.32
N GLY A 106 9.49 -17.15 28.99
CA GLY A 106 8.93 -15.94 29.59
C GLY A 106 8.30 -14.94 28.60
N THR A 107 8.30 -15.23 27.30
CA THR A 107 7.70 -14.39 26.25
C THR A 107 6.40 -15.00 25.75
N ARG A 108 5.34 -14.20 25.63
CA ARG A 108 4.07 -14.65 25.05
C ARG A 108 4.10 -14.46 23.53
N PHE A 109 3.77 -15.51 22.79
CA PHE A 109 3.54 -15.50 21.35
C PHE A 109 2.05 -15.74 21.11
N ALA A 110 1.40 -14.92 20.29
CA ALA A 110 -0.01 -15.08 19.90
C ALA A 110 -0.15 -15.13 18.38
N GLY A 111 -1.26 -15.66 17.86
CA GLY A 111 -1.58 -15.57 16.44
C GLY A 111 -2.24 -14.25 16.05
N TRP A 112 -1.92 -13.74 14.87
CA TRP A 112 -2.56 -12.56 14.25
C TRP A 112 -2.33 -12.54 12.73
N ASP A 113 -3.14 -11.78 12.00
CA ASP A 113 -2.88 -11.53 10.58
C ASP A 113 -1.93 -10.34 10.41
N GLU A 114 -0.94 -10.57 9.55
CA GLU A 114 0.10 -9.67 9.06
C GLU A 114 -0.18 -9.35 7.58
N ALA A 115 0.61 -8.45 7.03
CA ALA A 115 0.60 -8.13 5.62
C ALA A 115 2.03 -8.02 5.11
N VAL A 116 2.27 -8.51 3.89
CA VAL A 116 3.55 -8.42 3.20
C VAL A 116 3.39 -7.55 1.98
N GLU A 117 4.25 -6.54 1.85
CA GLU A 117 4.25 -5.68 0.68
C GLU A 117 4.67 -6.43 -0.59
N ARG A 118 3.98 -6.11 -1.69
CA ARG A 118 4.26 -6.62 -3.02
C ARG A 118 4.34 -5.45 -3.99
N GLU A 119 5.36 -5.51 -4.83
CA GLU A 119 5.56 -4.58 -5.92
C GLU A 119 5.57 -5.35 -7.26
N VAL A 120 4.95 -4.76 -8.27
CA VAL A 120 5.03 -5.23 -9.66
C VAL A 120 5.45 -4.03 -10.51
N ASP A 121 6.61 -4.14 -11.14
CA ASP A 121 7.20 -3.10 -11.98
C ASP A 121 7.02 -3.45 -13.47
N VAL A 122 6.53 -2.47 -14.24
CA VAL A 122 6.34 -2.57 -15.69
C VAL A 122 6.94 -1.33 -16.35
N ALA A 123 7.60 -1.51 -17.49
CA ALA A 123 8.12 -0.42 -18.30
C ALA A 123 7.67 -0.58 -19.75
N LEU A 124 7.03 0.46 -20.31
CA LEU A 124 6.47 0.44 -21.65
C LEU A 124 6.89 1.70 -22.42
N PRO A 125 7.32 1.59 -23.69
CA PRO A 125 7.52 2.77 -24.53
C PRO A 125 6.20 3.51 -24.74
N VAL A 126 6.18 4.82 -24.45
CA VAL A 126 4.97 5.65 -24.56
C VAL A 126 4.43 5.66 -26.00
N ALA A 127 5.32 5.61 -26.99
CA ALA A 127 4.96 5.57 -28.41
C ALA A 127 4.15 4.33 -28.82
N GLU A 128 4.19 3.24 -28.04
CA GLU A 128 3.43 2.03 -28.33
C GLU A 128 2.02 2.03 -27.74
N LEU A 129 1.77 2.78 -26.66
CA LEU A 129 0.51 2.76 -25.94
C LEU A 129 -0.70 3.17 -26.80
N PRO A 130 -0.59 4.13 -27.74
CA PRO A 130 -1.68 4.44 -28.66
C PRO A 130 -1.98 3.37 -29.71
N ARG A 131 -1.09 2.38 -29.89
CA ARG A 131 -1.26 1.32 -30.90
C ARG A 131 -2.14 0.16 -30.42
N GLY A 132 -2.44 0.11 -29.12
CA GLY A 132 -3.31 -0.91 -28.53
C GLY A 132 -3.03 -1.13 -27.06
N VAL A 133 -4.04 -1.63 -26.35
CA VAL A 133 -3.93 -1.95 -24.93
C VAL A 133 -2.90 -3.07 -24.71
N ARG A 134 -2.03 -2.88 -23.71
CA ARG A 134 -1.05 -3.86 -23.26
C ARG A 134 -1.52 -4.47 -21.96
N ARG A 135 -1.79 -5.79 -21.97
CA ARG A 135 -2.10 -6.56 -20.76
C ARG A 135 -0.83 -7.24 -20.26
N VAL A 136 -0.43 -6.94 -19.03
CA VAL A 136 0.76 -7.50 -18.37
C VAL A 136 0.32 -8.31 -17.16
N PRO A 137 0.27 -9.65 -17.26
CA PRO A 137 -0.12 -10.50 -16.14
C PRO A 137 0.97 -10.55 -15.07
N PHE A 138 0.57 -10.73 -13.82
CA PHE A 138 1.47 -10.99 -12.70
C PHE A 138 0.89 -12.07 -11.78
N THR A 139 1.78 -12.75 -11.07
CA THR A 139 1.41 -13.68 -10.00
C THR A 139 2.25 -13.41 -8.77
N VAL A 140 1.63 -13.53 -7.61
CA VAL A 140 2.31 -13.50 -6.32
C VAL A 140 2.13 -14.88 -5.68
N PRO A 141 3.23 -15.60 -5.38
CA PRO A 141 3.12 -16.91 -4.78
C PRO A 141 2.54 -16.81 -3.36
N GLY A 142 1.76 -17.82 -2.99
CA GLY A 142 1.52 -18.10 -1.57
C GLY A 142 2.70 -18.85 -0.98
N GLY A 143 2.52 -19.36 0.23
CA GLY A 143 3.53 -20.18 0.86
C GLY A 143 3.30 -20.34 2.34
N GLN A 144 4.17 -21.14 2.95
CA GLN A 144 4.20 -21.32 4.38
C GLN A 144 5.65 -21.27 4.86
N GLU A 145 5.89 -20.48 5.89
CA GLU A 145 7.17 -20.36 6.57
C GLU A 145 6.98 -20.81 8.02
N THR A 146 7.99 -21.47 8.57
CA THR A 146 7.95 -21.99 9.93
C THR A 146 9.21 -21.58 10.68
N GLU A 147 9.03 -21.00 11.86
CA GLU A 147 10.11 -20.54 12.73
C GLU A 147 9.99 -21.27 14.07
N THR A 148 11.03 -22.00 14.46
CA THR A 148 11.06 -22.69 15.75
C THR A 148 11.29 -21.70 16.89
N LEU A 149 10.32 -21.60 17.80
CA LEU A 149 10.41 -20.75 19.00
C LEU A 149 11.15 -21.45 20.13
N SER A 150 10.89 -22.74 20.31
CA SER A 150 11.59 -23.57 21.29
C SER A 150 11.63 -25.01 20.81
N ALA A 151 12.83 -25.60 20.87
CA ALA A 151 13.03 -27.04 20.70
C ALA A 151 12.79 -27.83 22.01
N ARG A 152 12.76 -27.14 23.16
CA ARG A 152 12.50 -27.73 24.49
C ARG A 152 11.01 -27.64 24.83
N ARG A 153 10.51 -28.53 25.69
CA ARG A 153 9.09 -28.53 26.09
C ARG A 153 8.69 -27.22 26.82
N PRO A 154 7.56 -26.57 26.47
CA PRO A 154 6.71 -26.92 25.32
C PRO A 154 7.42 -26.57 24.00
N THR A 155 7.54 -27.56 23.10
CA THR A 155 8.13 -27.36 21.79
C THR A 155 7.15 -26.52 20.98
N ALA A 156 7.60 -25.38 20.48
CA ALA A 156 6.74 -24.35 19.94
C ALA A 156 7.30 -23.80 18.64
N ARG A 157 6.42 -23.45 17.70
CA ARG A 157 6.79 -22.81 16.43
C ARG A 157 5.79 -21.74 16.02
N LEU A 158 6.25 -20.76 15.26
CA LEU A 158 5.41 -19.85 14.49
C LEU A 158 5.23 -20.42 13.10
N VAL A 159 4.01 -20.31 12.58
CA VAL A 159 3.69 -20.66 11.20
C VAL A 159 3.11 -19.41 10.54
N ARG A 160 3.78 -18.92 9.50
CA ARG A 160 3.31 -17.82 8.66
C ARG A 160 2.81 -18.39 7.35
N ARG A 161 1.56 -18.11 6.99
CA ARG A 161 0.94 -18.62 5.76
C ARG A 161 0.44 -17.46 4.92
N ARG A 162 0.74 -17.53 3.63
CA ARG A 162 0.29 -16.61 2.59
C ARG A 162 -0.44 -17.37 1.51
N TRP A 163 -1.34 -16.70 0.81
CA TRP A 163 -2.15 -17.28 -0.25
C TRP A 163 -1.78 -16.67 -1.60
N PRO A 164 -1.72 -17.46 -2.68
CA PRO A 164 -1.40 -16.92 -4.00
C PRO A 164 -2.47 -15.95 -4.48
N ILE A 165 -2.02 -14.96 -5.25
CA ILE A 165 -2.79 -13.93 -5.94
C ILE A 165 -2.34 -13.93 -7.40
N SER A 166 -3.27 -13.76 -8.33
CA SER A 166 -2.99 -13.54 -9.75
C SER A 166 -3.78 -12.32 -10.23
N GLY A 167 -3.19 -11.55 -11.12
CA GLY A 167 -3.83 -10.35 -11.65
C GLY A 167 -3.16 -9.88 -12.93
N ALA A 168 -3.60 -8.74 -13.42
CA ALA A 168 -3.01 -8.09 -14.58
C ALA A 168 -3.06 -6.58 -14.47
N LEU A 169 -2.10 -5.93 -15.12
CA LEU A 169 -2.15 -4.52 -15.47
C LEU A 169 -2.60 -4.39 -16.92
N GLU A 170 -3.62 -3.58 -17.19
CA GLU A 170 -3.95 -3.16 -18.55
C GLU A 170 -3.54 -1.71 -18.75
N VAL A 171 -2.76 -1.44 -19.79
CA VAL A 171 -2.18 -0.12 -20.05
C VAL A 171 -2.45 0.29 -21.48
N GLY A 172 -3.09 1.44 -21.67
CA GLY A 172 -3.36 2.00 -22.97
C GLY A 172 -3.19 3.52 -22.97
N ALA A 173 -3.19 4.11 -24.16
CA ALA A 173 -3.23 5.55 -24.31
C ALA A 173 -4.11 5.94 -25.51
N HIS A 174 -4.80 7.06 -25.39
CA HIS A 174 -5.52 7.69 -26.50
C HIS A 174 -4.91 9.06 -26.77
N ARG A 175 -4.64 9.36 -28.05
CA ARG A 175 -4.21 10.70 -28.44
C ARG A 175 -5.39 11.65 -28.25
N LEU A 176 -5.12 12.80 -27.64
CA LEU A 176 -6.08 13.88 -27.56
C LEU A 176 -6.00 14.73 -28.83
N ASP A 177 -7.16 15.19 -29.27
CA ASP A 177 -7.24 16.16 -30.36
C ASP A 177 -6.64 17.50 -29.93
N GLY A 178 -6.08 18.22 -30.89
CA GLY A 178 -5.52 19.56 -30.68
C GLY A 178 -3.99 19.64 -30.82
N PRO A 179 -3.44 20.87 -30.69
CA PRO A 179 -2.07 21.16 -31.10
C PRO A 179 -1.00 20.68 -30.10
N HIS A 180 -1.39 20.29 -28.89
CA HIS A 180 -0.46 19.98 -27.80
C HIS A 180 0.11 18.56 -27.83
N GLY A 181 -0.45 17.67 -28.66
CA GLY A 181 0.03 16.28 -28.79
C GLY A 181 -0.10 15.45 -27.51
N ALA A 182 -1.05 15.80 -26.63
CA ALA A 182 -1.25 15.15 -25.35
C ALA A 182 -1.86 13.74 -25.51
N LEU A 183 -1.61 12.89 -24.51
CA LEU A 183 -2.18 11.56 -24.40
C LEU A 183 -3.05 11.48 -23.14
N ARG A 184 -4.21 10.83 -23.24
CA ARG A 184 -4.92 10.28 -22.09
C ARG A 184 -4.44 8.85 -21.89
N LEU A 185 -3.72 8.60 -20.80
CA LEU A 185 -3.32 7.27 -20.38
C LEU A 185 -4.47 6.62 -19.61
N ARG A 186 -4.61 5.29 -19.78
CA ARG A 186 -5.51 4.45 -18.99
C ARG A 186 -4.70 3.30 -18.42
N VAL A 187 -4.75 3.12 -17.10
CA VAL A 187 -4.09 2.04 -16.37
C VAL A 187 -5.14 1.36 -15.51
N GLU A 188 -5.38 0.08 -15.74
CA GLU A 188 -6.25 -0.74 -14.89
C GLU A 188 -5.44 -1.80 -14.15
N VAL A 189 -5.83 -2.04 -12.90
CA VAL A 189 -5.33 -3.14 -12.08
C VAL A 189 -6.48 -4.11 -11.89
N HIS A 190 -6.25 -5.39 -12.19
CA HIS A 190 -7.23 -6.46 -11.99
C HIS A 190 -6.72 -7.51 -11.00
N ASN A 191 -7.60 -7.97 -10.13
CA ASN A 191 -7.48 -9.28 -9.50
C ASN A 191 -8.15 -10.31 -10.42
N ASP A 192 -7.36 -11.22 -10.98
CA ASP A 192 -7.84 -12.25 -11.92
C ASP A 192 -8.00 -13.61 -11.24
N LEU A 193 -7.75 -13.71 -9.93
CA LEU A 193 -7.78 -15.01 -9.25
C LEU A 193 -9.18 -15.62 -9.35
N PRO A 194 -9.32 -16.86 -9.85
CA PRO A 194 -10.60 -17.54 -9.83
C PRO A 194 -11.08 -17.77 -8.39
N TRP A 195 -12.36 -17.51 -8.14
CA TRP A 195 -12.99 -17.70 -6.83
C TRP A 195 -14.32 -18.43 -6.97
N ARG A 196 -14.49 -19.50 -6.18
CA ARG A 196 -15.66 -20.38 -6.23
C ARG A 196 -16.27 -20.67 -4.86
N ASP A 197 -15.68 -20.14 -3.80
CA ASP A 197 -16.14 -20.34 -2.43
C ASP A 197 -17.06 -19.18 -2.03
N TYR A 198 -18.31 -19.25 -2.48
CA TYR A 198 -19.28 -18.15 -2.35
C TYR A 198 -19.81 -17.98 -0.92
N GLU A 199 -19.63 -18.98 -0.07
CA GLU A 199 -20.03 -18.96 1.35
C GLU A 199 -18.85 -18.58 2.26
N ALA A 200 -17.64 -18.48 1.72
CA ALA A 200 -16.47 -18.15 2.53
C ALA A 200 -16.64 -16.80 3.24
N PRO A 201 -16.20 -16.70 4.51
CA PRO A 201 -16.24 -15.45 5.24
C PRO A 201 -15.32 -14.41 4.57
N ARG A 202 -15.60 -13.13 4.84
CA ARG A 202 -14.84 -12.00 4.29
C ARG A 202 -13.32 -12.17 4.43
N ASP A 203 -12.85 -12.68 5.56
CA ASP A 203 -11.42 -12.90 5.82
C ASP A 203 -10.76 -13.87 4.82
N ALA A 204 -11.50 -14.89 4.38
CA ALA A 204 -11.02 -15.82 3.37
C ALA A 204 -10.87 -15.14 2.00
N VAL A 205 -11.78 -14.21 1.68
CA VAL A 205 -11.71 -13.38 0.47
C VAL A 205 -10.53 -12.42 0.55
N LEU A 206 -10.37 -11.70 1.67
CA LEU A 206 -9.29 -10.72 1.85
C LEU A 206 -7.90 -11.35 1.78
N ARG A 207 -7.77 -12.64 2.14
CA ARG A 207 -6.52 -13.40 1.96
C ARG A 207 -6.11 -13.57 0.49
N ARG A 208 -7.05 -13.41 -0.44
CA ARG A 208 -6.85 -13.48 -1.89
C ARG A 208 -6.93 -12.13 -2.59
N ALA A 209 -7.12 -11.05 -1.83
CA ALA A 209 -7.27 -9.71 -2.38
C ALA A 209 -5.93 -8.99 -2.50
N LEU A 210 -5.87 -8.00 -3.39
CA LEU A 210 -4.83 -6.98 -3.36
C LEU A 210 -5.30 -5.91 -2.37
N LEU A 211 -4.61 -5.76 -1.25
CA LEU A 211 -5.02 -4.87 -0.17
C LEU A 211 -4.28 -3.52 -0.28
N GLY A 212 -4.97 -2.39 -0.14
CA GLY A 212 -4.31 -1.07 -0.22
C GLY A 212 -3.69 -0.80 -1.59
N THR A 213 -4.30 -1.30 -2.65
CA THR A 213 -3.82 -1.21 -4.02
C THR A 213 -3.66 0.24 -4.47
N HIS A 214 -2.48 0.57 -4.98
CA HIS A 214 -2.18 1.86 -5.57
C HIS A 214 -1.11 1.73 -6.66
N VAL A 215 -1.05 2.70 -7.56
CA VAL A 215 -0.12 2.68 -8.70
C VAL A 215 0.69 3.96 -8.72
N VAL A 216 1.99 3.84 -8.93
CA VAL A 216 2.88 4.97 -9.21
C VAL A 216 3.26 4.94 -10.69
N LEU A 217 3.00 6.04 -11.39
CA LEU A 217 3.35 6.24 -12.80
C LEU A 217 4.51 7.22 -12.85
N VAL A 218 5.56 6.89 -13.59
CA VAL A 218 6.73 7.76 -13.81
C VAL A 218 7.08 7.75 -15.28
N VAL A 219 7.24 8.91 -15.90
CA VAL A 219 7.70 9.03 -17.27
C VAL A 219 9.18 9.41 -17.31
N THR A 220 9.97 8.80 -18.19
CA THR A 220 11.41 9.14 -18.31
C THR A 220 11.65 10.52 -18.90
N ALA A 221 10.75 10.97 -19.77
CA ALA A 221 10.77 12.27 -20.43
C ALA A 221 9.33 12.68 -20.80
N GLY A 222 8.99 13.94 -20.56
CA GLY A 222 7.60 14.42 -20.66
C GLY A 222 7.05 14.81 -19.29
N ARG A 223 5.79 15.21 -19.27
CA ARG A 223 5.16 15.76 -18.06
C ARG A 223 3.70 15.34 -17.99
N PHE A 224 3.26 14.90 -16.82
CA PHE A 224 1.86 14.74 -16.50
C PHE A 224 1.21 16.10 -16.26
N LEU A 225 -0.09 16.17 -16.53
CA LEU A 225 -0.91 17.32 -16.17
C LEU A 225 -1.64 17.04 -14.86
N SER A 226 -1.88 18.10 -14.08
CA SER A 226 -2.74 17.99 -12.90
C SER A 226 -4.15 17.61 -13.33
N MET A 227 -4.74 16.66 -12.60
CA MET A 227 -6.15 16.30 -12.76
C MET A 227 -7.06 17.20 -11.92
N LEU A 228 -6.50 17.94 -10.95
CA LEU A 228 -7.21 18.84 -10.05
C LEU A 228 -7.22 20.28 -10.61
N ASP A 229 -6.10 20.72 -11.17
CA ASP A 229 -5.92 22.05 -11.75
C ASP A 229 -5.24 21.95 -13.12
N PRO A 230 -5.91 21.36 -14.13
CA PRO A 230 -5.36 21.24 -15.48
C PRO A 230 -5.26 22.62 -16.15
N PRO A 231 -4.29 22.83 -17.07
CA PRO A 231 -4.28 24.03 -17.88
C PRO A 231 -5.57 24.15 -18.70
N ALA A 232 -6.02 25.38 -18.99
CA ALA A 232 -7.33 25.65 -19.58
C ALA A 232 -7.67 24.80 -20.83
N TRP A 233 -6.67 24.56 -21.69
CA TRP A 233 -6.84 23.76 -22.91
C TRP A 233 -7.08 22.26 -22.62
N ALA A 234 -6.58 21.74 -21.49
CA ALA A 234 -6.71 20.33 -21.09
C ALA A 234 -7.90 20.09 -20.17
N GLY A 235 -8.55 21.14 -19.67
CA GLY A 235 -9.68 21.06 -18.74
C GLY A 235 -10.80 20.12 -19.18
N PRO A 236 -11.28 20.16 -20.44
CA PRO A 236 -12.27 19.21 -20.94
C PRO A 236 -11.78 17.75 -20.88
N ALA A 237 -10.58 17.48 -21.40
CA ALA A 237 -10.01 16.13 -21.41
C ALA A 237 -9.77 15.57 -20.00
N ALA A 238 -9.42 16.43 -19.03
CA ALA A 238 -9.25 16.03 -17.64
C ALA A 238 -10.59 15.66 -16.99
N ARG A 239 -11.67 16.40 -17.29
CA ARG A 239 -13.03 16.08 -16.81
C ARG A 239 -13.59 14.80 -17.43
N ASP A 240 -13.21 14.51 -18.67
CA ASP A 240 -13.62 13.28 -19.38
C ASP A 240 -12.84 12.04 -18.93
N CYS A 241 -11.82 12.20 -18.06
CA CYS A 241 -11.08 11.06 -17.51
C CYS A 241 -11.94 10.31 -16.49
N VAL A 242 -12.06 9.01 -16.66
CA VAL A 242 -12.80 8.12 -15.77
C VAL A 242 -11.84 7.43 -14.82
N ASN A 243 -11.89 7.83 -13.55
CA ASN A 243 -11.12 7.22 -12.47
C ASN A 243 -12.05 6.43 -11.55
N VAL A 244 -11.81 5.13 -11.40
CA VAL A 244 -12.63 4.22 -10.59
C VAL A 244 -11.78 3.65 -9.48
N ARG A 245 -12.15 3.97 -8.22
CA ARG A 245 -11.38 3.59 -7.02
C ARG A 245 -9.92 4.06 -7.08
N ALA A 246 -9.69 5.15 -7.80
CA ALA A 246 -8.40 5.73 -8.07
C ALA A 246 -8.50 7.25 -8.01
N TRP A 247 -7.45 7.90 -7.53
CA TRP A 247 -7.33 9.33 -7.42
C TRP A 247 -5.90 9.73 -7.84
N PRO A 248 -5.67 9.99 -9.13
CA PRO A 248 -4.36 10.37 -9.64
C PRO A 248 -3.97 11.77 -9.17
N VAL A 249 -2.83 11.88 -8.49
CA VAL A 249 -2.22 13.14 -8.06
C VAL A 249 -0.76 13.21 -8.46
N LEU A 250 -0.27 14.41 -8.75
CA LEU A 250 1.14 14.64 -9.03
C LEU A 250 1.97 14.43 -7.75
N VAL A 251 3.15 13.83 -7.91
CA VAL A 251 4.13 13.62 -6.83
C VAL A 251 5.54 13.93 -7.35
N GLY A 252 6.49 14.13 -6.44
CA GLY A 252 7.86 14.49 -6.81
C GLY A 252 8.07 16.01 -6.88
N ASP A 253 8.88 16.44 -7.85
CA ASP A 253 9.27 17.83 -8.06
C ASP A 253 8.22 18.56 -8.93
N PRO A 254 7.56 19.62 -8.42
CA PRO A 254 6.55 20.37 -9.17
C PRO A 254 7.03 20.97 -10.49
N ARG A 255 8.33 21.24 -10.62
CA ARG A 255 8.91 21.78 -11.84
C ARG A 255 8.99 20.74 -12.96
N ARG A 256 8.97 19.45 -12.61
CA ARG A 256 9.05 18.34 -13.57
C ARG A 256 7.67 17.78 -13.87
N ALA A 257 6.87 17.52 -12.83
CA ALA A 257 5.59 16.82 -12.97
C ALA A 257 5.74 15.51 -13.77
N ASP A 258 6.79 14.75 -13.53
CA ASP A 258 7.14 13.52 -14.25
C ASP A 258 6.60 12.25 -13.57
N ALA A 259 5.79 12.40 -12.52
CA ALA A 259 5.18 11.29 -11.81
C ALA A 259 3.77 11.57 -11.25
N ILE A 260 2.98 10.50 -11.21
CA ILE A 260 1.66 10.45 -10.59
C ILE A 260 1.62 9.31 -9.56
N LEU A 261 1.00 9.57 -8.41
CA LEU A 261 0.50 8.56 -7.50
C LEU A 261 -1.01 8.43 -7.70
N SER A 262 -1.47 7.26 -8.15
CA SER A 262 -2.88 6.91 -8.18
C SER A 262 -3.29 6.31 -6.84
N ALA A 263 -3.82 7.17 -5.97
CA ALA A 263 -4.23 6.82 -4.62
C ALA A 263 -5.63 6.17 -4.58
N PRO A 264 -5.92 5.28 -3.61
CA PRO A 264 -7.27 4.75 -3.41
C PRO A 264 -8.20 5.72 -2.64
N SER A 265 -7.74 6.94 -2.35
CA SER A 265 -8.48 7.99 -1.65
C SER A 265 -8.10 9.37 -2.18
N ALA A 266 -8.99 10.34 -2.00
CA ALA A 266 -8.74 11.71 -2.43
C ALA A 266 -7.51 12.33 -1.77
N LEU A 267 -6.65 12.94 -2.58
CA LEU A 267 -5.45 13.69 -2.18
C LEU A 267 -5.34 14.95 -3.04
N SER A 268 -4.58 15.92 -2.56
CA SER A 268 -4.12 17.06 -3.37
C SER A 268 -2.84 16.69 -4.12
N ASP A 269 -2.53 17.44 -5.18
CA ASP A 269 -1.23 17.34 -5.85
C ASP A 269 -0.10 17.71 -4.91
N TYR A 270 1.03 17.03 -5.09
CA TYR A 270 2.22 17.12 -4.24
C TYR A 270 1.89 17.00 -2.75
N PRO A 271 1.20 15.91 -2.34
CA PRO A 271 0.78 15.75 -0.96
C PRO A 271 2.02 15.70 -0.07
N ALA A 272 1.94 16.39 1.07
CA ALA A 272 2.98 16.30 2.08
C ALA A 272 3.06 14.87 2.61
N CYS A 273 4.28 14.38 2.82
CA CYS A 273 4.46 13.11 3.50
C CYS A 273 3.92 13.23 4.92
N ALA A 274 3.10 12.28 5.37
CA ALA A 274 2.66 12.25 6.76
C ALA A 274 3.91 12.21 7.68
N PRO A 275 3.93 12.93 8.82
CA PRO A 275 5.14 13.19 9.60
C PRO A 275 5.80 11.97 10.27
N ARG A 276 5.39 10.73 9.97
CA ARG A 276 6.09 9.53 10.45
C ARG A 276 5.76 8.30 9.59
N PRO A 277 6.76 7.48 9.18
CA PRO A 277 6.46 6.13 8.70
C PRO A 277 5.77 5.36 9.83
N LEU A 278 4.69 4.67 9.50
CA LEU A 278 3.96 3.87 10.47
C LEU A 278 4.75 2.59 10.71
N VAL A 279 5.45 2.58 11.84
CA VAL A 279 5.88 1.33 12.46
C VAL A 279 4.61 0.50 12.65
N ALA A 280 4.65 -0.79 12.29
CA ALA A 280 3.59 -1.74 12.63
C ALA A 280 3.12 -1.47 14.06
N ALA A 281 1.80 -1.49 14.32
CA ALA A 281 1.28 -1.26 15.67
C ALA A 281 2.16 -1.98 16.68
N GLU A 282 2.66 -1.24 17.68
CA GLU A 282 3.39 -1.88 18.75
C GLU A 282 2.52 -3.01 19.28
N PRO A 283 3.05 -4.24 19.30
CA PRO A 283 2.33 -5.34 19.89
C PRO A 283 1.91 -4.93 21.32
N PRO A 284 0.71 -5.30 21.80
CA PRO A 284 0.32 -5.01 23.18
C PRO A 284 1.44 -5.42 24.14
N ARG A 285 1.76 -4.55 25.11
CA ARG A 285 2.93 -4.67 26.01
C ARG A 285 3.17 -6.14 26.44
N GLY A 286 4.38 -6.65 26.20
CA GLY A 286 4.79 -8.03 26.53
C GLY A 286 4.78 -9.05 25.39
N LEU A 287 4.54 -8.61 24.15
CA LEU A 287 4.52 -9.43 22.94
C LEU A 287 5.65 -8.94 22.00
N VAL A 288 6.50 -9.84 21.49
CA VAL A 288 7.59 -9.46 20.56
C VAL A 288 7.14 -9.70 19.12
N VAL A 289 7.27 -8.67 18.28
CA VAL A 289 7.12 -8.73 16.83
C VAL A 289 8.53 -8.79 16.23
N ALA A 290 8.90 -9.93 15.67
CA ALA A 290 10.07 -9.99 14.80
C ALA A 290 9.63 -9.46 13.43
N ALA A 291 9.85 -8.16 13.17
CA ALA A 291 9.73 -7.60 11.84
C ALA A 291 10.96 -8.03 11.04
N THR A 292 10.76 -8.77 9.96
CA THR A 292 11.82 -9.10 9.00
C THR A 292 11.78 -8.06 7.90
N THR A 293 12.84 -7.26 7.78
CA THR A 293 13.11 -6.49 6.55
C THR A 293 13.56 -7.46 5.45
N PRO A 294 13.43 -7.08 4.17
CA PRO A 294 13.81 -7.94 3.04
C PRO A 294 15.30 -8.36 3.00
N ALA A 295 16.13 -7.92 3.94
CA ALA A 295 17.56 -8.27 4.06
C ALA A 295 17.89 -9.34 5.12
N GLY A 296 16.91 -9.89 5.85
CA GLY A 296 17.15 -11.06 6.73
C GLY A 296 17.95 -10.81 8.02
N GLU A 297 18.29 -9.57 8.37
CA GLU A 297 18.94 -9.25 9.64
C GLU A 297 17.91 -9.04 10.77
N THR A 298 18.06 -9.80 11.86
CA THR A 298 17.21 -9.71 13.06
C THR A 298 17.78 -8.67 14.01
N LEU A 299 17.18 -7.47 14.08
CA LEU A 299 17.53 -6.50 15.13
C LEU A 299 16.86 -6.93 16.44
N ARG A 300 17.67 -7.33 17.43
CA ARG A 300 17.24 -7.65 18.79
C ARG A 300 17.44 -6.45 19.70
N ASP A 301 16.53 -5.48 19.67
CA ASP A 301 16.55 -4.43 20.70
C ASP A 301 15.78 -4.88 21.93
N ARG A 302 16.54 -5.20 22.98
CA ARG A 302 16.05 -5.17 24.36
C ARG A 302 15.91 -3.71 24.76
N VAL A 303 14.69 -3.25 25.00
CA VAL A 303 14.47 -1.96 25.67
C VAL A 303 14.26 -2.24 27.14
N ASP A 304 15.34 -2.12 27.92
CA ASP A 304 15.27 -2.03 29.37
C ASP A 304 14.62 -0.70 29.78
N ALA A 305 13.72 -0.76 30.75
CA ALA A 305 12.92 0.37 31.20
C ALA A 305 13.77 1.40 31.97
N ALA A 306 13.60 2.69 31.64
CA ALA A 306 13.94 3.81 32.51
C ALA A 306 12.73 4.78 32.63
N PRO A 307 12.44 5.34 33.82
CA PRO A 307 11.22 6.12 34.07
C PRO A 307 11.34 7.56 33.54
N PRO A 308 10.21 8.29 33.37
CA PRO A 308 10.19 9.53 32.62
C PRO A 308 10.77 10.69 33.46
N ARG A 309 11.72 11.42 32.87
CA ARG A 309 11.96 12.84 33.16
C ARG A 309 11.55 13.56 31.88
N GLY A 310 10.54 14.41 31.89
CA GLY A 310 10.62 15.79 32.39
C GLY A 310 10.54 16.70 31.16
N ARG A 311 9.56 17.60 31.15
CA ARG A 311 9.29 18.58 30.08
C ARG A 311 10.56 19.31 29.64
N ASP A 312 10.65 19.64 28.36
CA ASP A 312 11.21 20.93 27.92
C ASP A 312 10.60 21.33 26.57
N ASP A 313 10.41 22.64 26.47
CA ASP A 313 9.55 23.40 25.58
C ASP A 313 10.16 23.66 24.18
N CYS A 314 9.30 23.93 23.20
CA CYS A 314 9.66 24.75 22.05
C CYS A 314 8.41 25.49 21.54
N GLU A 315 8.14 26.64 22.15
CA GLU A 315 7.24 27.67 21.63
C GLU A 315 8.01 28.54 20.61
N PRO A 316 7.40 28.99 19.51
CA PRO A 316 8.08 29.85 18.54
C PRO A 316 8.03 31.32 18.94
N ASP A 317 9.21 31.95 18.84
CA ASP A 317 9.53 33.37 18.98
C ASP A 317 8.50 34.30 18.29
N ARG A 318 7.87 35.18 19.07
CA ARG A 318 7.19 36.39 18.57
C ARG A 318 8.10 37.59 18.84
N ALA A 319 8.72 38.10 17.77
CA ALA A 319 9.38 39.40 17.78
C ALA A 319 8.32 40.52 17.90
N GLY A 320 8.61 41.50 18.75
CA GLY A 320 7.64 42.46 19.29
C GLY A 320 7.50 43.81 18.58
N GLY A 321 6.65 44.65 19.18
CA GLY A 321 6.56 46.11 19.01
C GLY A 321 5.19 46.56 18.50
N ALA A 322 4.44 47.48 19.10
CA ALA A 322 4.56 48.26 20.33
C ALA A 322 3.16 48.82 20.68
N ALA A 323 2.91 49.09 21.97
CA ALA A 323 1.73 49.76 22.52
C ALA A 323 1.65 51.24 22.04
N GLY A 324 0.51 51.79 21.60
CA GLY A 324 -0.57 52.39 22.41
C GLY A 324 -0.49 53.94 22.35
N PRO A 325 -1.47 54.75 22.82
CA PRO A 325 -2.89 54.52 23.07
C PRO A 325 -3.81 55.53 22.33
N ALA A 326 -5.14 55.32 22.38
CA ALA A 326 -6.17 56.30 22.02
C ALA A 326 -6.83 56.88 23.29
N PRO A 327 -7.40 58.10 23.21
CA PRO A 327 -8.66 58.35 23.91
C PRO A 327 -9.72 59.05 23.04
N GLU A 328 -10.97 58.73 23.41
CA GLU A 328 -12.30 59.22 22.99
C GLU A 328 -12.86 58.82 21.61
#